data_AF-A0A169RKL0-F1
#
_entry.id   AF-A0A169RKL0-F1
#
_cell.length_a   1.000
_cell.length_b   1.000
_cell.length_c   1.000
_cell.angle_alpha   90.00
_cell.angle_beta   90.00
_cell.angle_gamma   90.00
#
_symmetry.space_group_name_H-M   'P 1'
#
loop_
_entity.id
_entity.type
_entity.pdbx_description
1 polymer ?
#
loop_
_entity_poly.entity_id
_entity_poly.type
_entity_poly.pdbx_seq_one_letter_code
_entity_poly.pdbx_strand_id
1 'polypeptide(L)'
;MARSPSRTPPSTVEVRLRAAQEAERAATQRVQQASRARLAELLRMPPRERLGHLDDPAVVAPDRVSLRRSLQADLTRPRRRWRPGGRLQALGRRFGAAALHQFLHPAVLGLAGITGVWLYTAWSATPHLAISTQALSSNLIGPDGRVESYTFPARTWVPVERLDAQVAQTRVWYSGQGYGHGTVWRSGLYLSR
;
A
#
# COMPACT_ATOMS: atom_id res chain seq x y z
N MET A 1 57.77 -46.87 19.72
CA MET A 1 56.70 -47.42 18.86
C MET A 1 55.45 -46.58 19.03
N ALA A 2 55.14 -45.69 18.08
CA ALA A 2 53.96 -44.84 18.15
C ALA A 2 52.78 -45.52 17.41
N ARG A 3 51.68 -45.79 18.13
CA ARG A 3 50.43 -46.32 17.55
C ARG A 3 49.80 -45.23 16.68
N SER A 4 49.62 -45.51 15.39
CA SER A 4 48.79 -44.71 14.49
C SER A 4 47.32 -44.80 14.93
N PRO A 5 46.57 -43.68 15.00
CA PRO A 5 45.14 -43.73 15.29
C PRO A 5 44.40 -44.32 14.09
N SER A 6 43.69 -45.42 14.33
CA SER A 6 42.81 -46.07 13.36
C SER A 6 41.69 -45.12 12.94
N ARG A 7 41.75 -44.65 11.70
CA ARG A 7 40.72 -43.84 11.04
C ARG A 7 39.55 -44.76 10.71
N THR A 8 38.51 -44.75 11.54
CA THR A 8 37.28 -45.51 11.29
C THR A 8 36.67 -45.07 9.95
N PRO A 9 36.37 -45.99 9.02
CA PRO A 9 35.76 -45.63 7.75
C PRO A 9 34.38 -44.99 7.99
N PRO A 10 34.02 -43.91 7.28
CA PRO A 10 32.74 -43.24 7.48
C PRO A 10 31.61 -44.23 7.19
N SER A 11 30.62 -44.25 8.07
CA SER A 11 29.46 -45.13 7.93
C SER A 11 28.73 -44.84 6.61
N THR A 12 28.16 -45.86 5.97
CA THR A 12 27.40 -45.74 4.71
C THR A 12 26.25 -44.73 4.82
N VAL A 13 25.75 -44.48 6.03
CA VAL A 13 24.72 -43.48 6.34
C VAL A 13 25.29 -42.05 6.26
N GLU A 14 26.48 -41.79 6.81
CA GLU A 14 27.14 -40.47 6.73
C GLU A 14 27.46 -40.09 5.28
N VAL A 15 27.88 -41.07 4.46
CA VAL A 15 28.14 -40.85 3.04
C VAL A 15 26.84 -40.48 2.29
N ARG A 16 25.74 -41.19 2.56
CA ARG A 16 24.42 -40.86 1.98
C ARG A 16 23.90 -39.51 2.44
N LEU A 17 24.09 -39.16 3.72
CA LEU A 17 23.70 -37.86 4.25
C LEU A 17 24.48 -36.72 3.60
N ARG A 18 25.80 -36.87 3.42
CA ARG A 18 26.63 -35.88 2.71
C ARG A 18 26.20 -35.74 1.25
N ALA A 19 25.98 -36.84 0.55
CA ALA A 19 25.51 -36.81 -0.84
C ALA A 19 24.13 -36.12 -0.96
N ALA A 20 23.21 -36.35 0.00
CA ALA A 20 21.92 -35.67 0.04
C ALA A 20 22.06 -34.16 0.28
N GLN A 21 22.94 -33.75 1.21
CA GLN A 21 23.22 -32.34 1.48
C GLN A 21 23.89 -31.64 0.28
N GLU A 22 24.79 -32.32 -0.43
CA GLU A 22 25.41 -31.80 -1.64
C GLU A 22 24.39 -31.65 -2.77
N ALA A 23 23.48 -32.61 -2.93
CA ALA A 23 22.38 -32.54 -3.89
C ALA A 23 21.41 -31.39 -3.58
N GLU A 24 21.07 -31.17 -2.30
CA GLU A 24 20.24 -30.06 -1.84
C GLU A 24 20.89 -28.71 -2.13
N ARG A 25 22.19 -28.57 -1.85
CA ARG A 25 22.96 -27.36 -2.18
C ARG A 25 23.00 -27.11 -3.68
N ALA A 26 23.26 -28.14 -4.49
CA ALA A 26 23.27 -28.03 -5.94
C ALA A 26 21.90 -27.63 -6.50
N ALA A 27 20.80 -28.20 -5.96
CA ALA A 27 19.44 -27.83 -6.34
C ALA A 27 19.13 -26.37 -5.99
N THR A 28 19.49 -25.95 -4.78
CA THR A 28 19.32 -24.57 -4.31
C THR A 28 20.08 -23.58 -5.19
N GLN A 29 21.31 -23.90 -5.56
CA GLN A 29 22.12 -23.08 -6.46
C GLN A 29 21.50 -22.94 -7.85
N ARG A 30 20.96 -24.02 -8.42
CA ARG A 30 20.27 -23.97 -9.72
C ARG A 30 19.03 -23.07 -9.68
N VAL A 31 18.23 -23.17 -8.61
CA VAL A 31 17.05 -22.31 -8.41
C VAL A 31 17.46 -20.84 -8.29
N GLN A 32 18.52 -20.55 -7.54
CA GLN A 32 19.05 -19.19 -7.42
C GLN A 32 19.57 -18.65 -8.77
N GLN A 33 20.26 -19.46 -9.55
CA GLN A 33 20.73 -19.08 -10.88
C GLN A 33 19.56 -18.77 -11.83
N ALA A 34 18.54 -19.63 -11.85
CA ALA A 34 17.33 -19.43 -12.66
C ALA A 34 16.58 -18.15 -12.24
N SER A 35 16.44 -17.90 -10.94
CA SER A 35 15.83 -16.68 -10.41
C SER A 35 16.60 -15.42 -10.79
N ARG A 36 17.94 -15.45 -10.75
CA ARG A 36 18.77 -14.32 -11.18
C ARG A 36 18.64 -14.03 -12.66
N ALA A 37 18.59 -15.08 -13.49
CA ALA A 37 18.35 -14.93 -14.93
C ALA A 37 16.99 -14.27 -15.19
N ARG A 38 15.95 -14.74 -14.50
CA ARG A 38 14.61 -14.17 -14.59
C ARG A 38 14.54 -12.72 -14.10
N LEU A 39 15.20 -12.40 -12.98
CA LEU A 39 15.30 -11.03 -12.47
C LEU A 39 15.95 -10.10 -13.50
N ALA A 40 17.01 -10.55 -14.17
CA ALA A 40 17.70 -9.75 -15.19
C ALA A 40 16.80 -9.44 -16.39
N GLU A 41 15.93 -10.38 -16.79
CA GLU A 41 14.91 -10.13 -17.82
C GLU A 41 13.90 -9.07 -17.37
N LEU A 42 13.37 -9.20 -16.15
CA LEU A 42 12.38 -8.27 -15.59
C LEU A 42 12.93 -6.85 -15.42
N LEU A 43 14.21 -6.71 -15.08
CA LEU A 43 14.87 -5.41 -14.95
C LEU A 43 15.12 -4.70 -16.28
N ARG A 44 15.12 -5.43 -17.41
CA ARG A 44 15.19 -4.83 -18.75
C ARG A 44 13.85 -4.27 -19.23
N MET A 45 12.75 -4.76 -18.69
CA MET A 45 11.40 -4.30 -19.04
C MET A 45 11.13 -2.90 -18.47
N PRO A 46 10.25 -2.11 -19.11
CA PRO A 46 9.83 -0.82 -18.59
C PRO A 46 9.11 -0.98 -17.24
N PRO A 47 9.17 0.04 -16.35
CA PRO A 47 8.66 -0.08 -14.97
C PRO A 47 7.18 -0.47 -14.87
N ARG A 48 6.35 -0.05 -15.83
CA ARG A 48 4.92 -0.37 -15.86
C ARG A 48 4.64 -1.86 -16.07
N GLU A 49 5.37 -2.49 -16.99
CA GLU A 49 5.23 -3.92 -17.27
C GLU A 49 5.80 -4.75 -16.12
N ARG A 50 6.91 -4.29 -15.53
CA ARG A 50 7.56 -4.92 -14.37
C ARG A 50 6.64 -4.99 -13.13
N LEU A 51 5.69 -4.07 -12.97
CA LEU A 51 4.70 -4.12 -11.87
C LEU A 51 3.78 -5.35 -11.96
N GLY A 52 3.45 -5.81 -13.16
CA GLY A 52 2.64 -7.01 -13.38
C GLY A 52 3.33 -8.31 -12.96
N HIS A 53 4.66 -8.27 -12.77
CA HIS A 53 5.49 -9.42 -12.44
C HIS A 53 6.03 -9.36 -11.00
N LEU A 54 5.43 -8.55 -10.12
CA LEU A 54 5.90 -8.38 -8.75
C LEU A 54 5.85 -9.67 -7.92
N ASP A 55 4.88 -10.52 -8.22
CA ASP A 55 4.62 -11.80 -7.57
C ASP A 55 4.98 -12.99 -8.49
N ASP A 56 5.89 -12.79 -9.45
CA ASP A 56 6.37 -13.86 -10.33
C ASP A 56 6.93 -15.04 -9.49
N PRO A 57 6.36 -16.26 -9.60
CA PRO A 57 6.80 -17.41 -8.84
C PRO A 57 8.21 -17.87 -9.21
N ALA A 58 8.72 -17.48 -10.38
CA ALA A 58 10.08 -17.84 -10.83
C ALA A 58 11.19 -17.03 -10.14
N VAL A 59 10.84 -16.02 -9.32
CA VAL A 59 11.80 -15.18 -8.59
C VAL A 59 11.75 -15.50 -7.09
N VAL A 60 12.89 -15.92 -6.54
CA VAL A 60 13.01 -16.26 -5.10
C VAL A 60 12.94 -14.98 -4.24
N ALA A 61 12.53 -15.13 -2.99
CA ALA A 61 12.37 -14.03 -2.02
C ALA A 61 13.48 -12.95 -2.01
N PRO A 62 14.79 -13.27 -1.99
CA PRO A 62 15.84 -12.24 -2.00
C PRO A 62 15.85 -11.40 -3.29
N ASP A 63 15.66 -12.04 -4.43
CA ASP A 63 15.64 -11.37 -5.73
C ASP A 63 14.38 -10.51 -5.92
N ARG A 64 13.26 -10.92 -5.30
CA ARG A 64 12.01 -10.14 -5.25
C ARG A 64 12.17 -8.81 -4.50
N VAL A 65 13.02 -8.76 -3.48
CA VAL A 65 13.36 -7.51 -2.77
C VAL A 65 14.10 -6.56 -3.70
N SER A 66 15.05 -7.06 -4.48
CA SER A 66 15.79 -6.28 -5.48
C SER A 66 14.85 -5.72 -6.55
N LEU A 67 13.89 -6.52 -7.03
CA LEU A 67 12.86 -6.09 -7.98
C LEU A 67 12.03 -4.92 -7.41
N ARG A 68 11.55 -5.05 -6.16
CA ARG A 68 10.76 -4.00 -5.48
C ARG A 68 11.55 -2.71 -5.28
N ARG A 69 12.83 -2.79 -4.88
CA ARG A 69 13.68 -1.61 -4.75
C ARG A 69 13.87 -0.87 -6.08
N SER A 70 14.03 -1.61 -7.19
CA SER A 70 14.13 -0.99 -8.52
C SER A 70 12.87 -0.20 -8.88
N LEU A 71 11.70 -0.79 -8.65
CA LEU A 71 10.41 -0.14 -8.89
C LEU A 71 10.20 1.06 -7.98
N GLN A 72 10.61 0.95 -6.71
CA GLN A 72 10.53 2.06 -5.78
C GLN A 72 11.40 3.23 -6.25
N ALA A 73 12.62 2.99 -6.72
CA ALA A 73 13.50 4.01 -7.28
C ALA A 73 12.92 4.68 -8.53
N ASP A 74 12.32 3.89 -9.44
CA ASP A 74 11.69 4.40 -10.67
C ASP A 74 10.42 5.22 -10.38
N LEU A 75 9.65 4.84 -9.35
CA LEU A 75 8.42 5.52 -8.94
C LEU A 75 8.67 6.73 -8.02
N THR A 76 9.75 6.71 -7.24
CA THR A 76 10.24 7.89 -6.50
C THR A 76 11.07 8.81 -7.39
N ARG A 77 10.51 9.19 -8.56
CA ARG A 77 11.02 10.39 -9.22
C ARG A 77 10.99 11.53 -8.21
N PRO A 78 12.11 12.23 -7.96
CA PRO A 78 12.09 13.39 -7.09
C PRO A 78 11.06 14.34 -7.68
N ARG A 79 10.01 14.64 -6.91
CA ARG A 79 9.03 15.69 -7.22
C ARG A 79 9.86 16.92 -7.56
N ARG A 80 10.03 17.18 -8.86
CA ARG A 80 10.80 18.32 -9.37
C ARG A 80 10.14 19.52 -8.71
N ARG A 81 10.78 20.09 -7.68
CA ARG A 81 10.21 21.17 -6.89
C ARG A 81 9.75 22.20 -7.90
N TRP A 82 8.44 22.36 -8.01
CA TRP A 82 7.85 23.31 -8.93
C TRP A 82 8.26 24.68 -8.42
N ARG A 83 9.37 25.20 -8.96
CA ARG A 83 9.79 26.56 -8.72
C ARG A 83 9.00 27.37 -9.75
N PRO A 84 8.00 28.15 -9.33
CA PRO A 84 7.34 29.06 -10.25
C PRO A 84 8.44 29.97 -10.82
N GLY A 85 8.79 29.78 -12.09
CA GLY A 85 9.82 30.59 -12.73
C GLY A 85 9.42 32.06 -12.67
N GLY A 86 10.39 32.98 -12.72
CA GLY A 86 10.20 34.43 -12.56
C GLY A 86 9.10 35.05 -13.45
N ARG A 87 8.64 34.34 -14.49
CA ARG A 87 7.45 34.67 -15.29
C ARG A 87 6.15 34.71 -14.47
N LEU A 88 5.95 33.81 -13.50
CA LEU A 88 4.78 33.84 -12.59
C LEU A 88 4.86 35.03 -11.62
N GLN A 89 6.05 35.38 -11.16
CA GLN A 89 6.29 36.58 -10.35
C GLN A 89 6.07 37.87 -11.17
N ALA A 90 6.44 37.87 -12.45
CA ALA A 90 6.17 38.97 -13.37
C ALA A 90 4.68 39.10 -13.72
N LEU A 91 3.96 37.98 -13.89
CA LEU A 91 2.50 37.96 -14.02
C LEU A 91 1.84 38.52 -12.75
N GLY A 92 2.31 38.13 -11.55
CA GLY A 92 1.83 38.68 -10.28
C GLY A 92 2.05 40.19 -10.12
N ARG A 93 3.16 40.75 -10.64
CA ARG A 93 3.39 42.20 -10.68
C ARG A 93 2.52 42.91 -11.73
N ARG A 94 2.18 42.24 -12.84
CA ARG A 94 1.39 42.82 -13.94
C ARG A 94 -0.12 42.78 -13.69
N PHE A 95 -0.59 41.87 -12.83
CA PHE A 95 -1.94 41.86 -12.26
C PHE A 95 -2.08 42.79 -11.03
N GLY A 96 -1.20 43.79 -10.90
CA GLY A 96 -1.16 44.73 -9.78
C GLY A 96 -2.50 45.42 -9.54
N ALA A 97 -2.89 45.50 -8.27
CA ALA A 97 -4.00 46.25 -7.64
C ALA A 97 -5.42 46.11 -8.25
N ALA A 98 -5.60 46.30 -9.57
CA ALA A 98 -6.88 46.21 -10.26
C ALA A 98 -7.46 44.79 -10.28
N ALA A 99 -6.63 43.76 -10.50
CA ALA A 99 -7.09 42.38 -10.40
C ALA A 99 -7.39 42.01 -8.94
N LEU A 100 -6.63 42.53 -7.97
CA LEU A 100 -6.90 42.35 -6.54
C LEU A 100 -8.27 42.91 -6.16
N HIS A 101 -8.64 44.08 -6.70
CA HIS A 101 -9.97 44.67 -6.51
C HIS A 101 -11.09 43.81 -7.11
N GLN A 102 -10.82 43.13 -8.23
CA GLN A 102 -11.78 42.24 -8.87
C GLN A 102 -11.91 40.87 -8.17
N PHE A 103 -10.85 40.38 -7.52
CA PHE A 103 -10.90 39.23 -6.60
C PHE A 103 -11.59 39.55 -5.26
N LEU A 104 -11.59 40.82 -4.86
CA LEU A 104 -12.35 41.34 -3.70
C LEU A 104 -13.81 41.64 -4.04
N HIS A 105 -14.25 41.43 -5.28
CA HIS A 105 -15.65 41.62 -5.65
C HIS A 105 -16.53 40.61 -4.88
N PRO A 106 -17.64 41.04 -4.25
CA PRO A 106 -18.44 40.19 -3.36
C PRO A 106 -18.97 38.92 -4.05
N ALA A 107 -19.20 38.97 -5.37
CA ALA A 107 -19.58 37.80 -6.16
C ALA A 107 -18.47 36.73 -6.24
N VAL A 108 -17.20 37.13 -6.35
CA VAL A 108 -16.05 36.21 -6.40
C VAL A 108 -15.78 35.63 -5.02
N LEU A 109 -15.88 36.45 -3.97
CA LEU A 109 -15.80 35.99 -2.58
C LEU A 109 -16.95 35.03 -2.23
N GLY A 110 -18.17 35.30 -2.72
CA GLY A 110 -19.30 34.39 -2.57
C GLY A 110 -19.07 33.03 -3.24
N LEU A 111 -18.60 33.02 -4.49
CA LEU A 111 -18.25 31.79 -5.20
C LEU A 111 -17.09 31.03 -4.54
N ALA A 112 -16.05 31.74 -4.09
CA ALA A 112 -14.94 31.13 -3.36
C ALA A 112 -15.38 30.56 -2.01
N GLY A 113 -16.30 31.25 -1.32
CA GLY A 113 -16.94 30.77 -0.10
C GLY A 113 -17.76 29.50 -0.34
N ILE A 114 -18.61 29.48 -1.36
CA ILE A 114 -19.40 28.29 -1.75
C ILE A 114 -18.48 27.13 -2.12
N THR A 115 -17.46 27.39 -2.93
CA THR A 115 -16.48 26.37 -3.33
C THR A 115 -15.69 25.84 -2.13
N GLY A 116 -15.29 26.73 -1.22
CA GLY A 116 -14.63 26.38 0.04
C GLY A 116 -15.52 25.54 0.95
N VAL A 117 -16.81 25.87 1.05
CA VAL A 117 -17.80 25.08 1.80
C VAL A 117 -18.00 23.70 1.18
N TRP A 118 -18.13 23.61 -0.15
CA TRP A 118 -18.21 22.34 -0.87
C TRP A 118 -16.95 21.49 -0.71
N LEU A 119 -15.77 22.10 -0.78
CA LEU A 119 -14.51 21.40 -0.60
C LEU A 119 -14.32 20.94 0.86
N TYR A 120 -14.69 21.78 1.83
CA TYR A 120 -14.66 21.43 3.26
C TYR A 120 -15.65 20.32 3.59
N THR A 121 -16.86 20.37 3.04
CA THR A 121 -17.87 19.31 3.23
C THR A 121 -17.44 18.00 2.57
N ALA A 122 -16.87 18.04 1.36
CA ALA A 122 -16.30 16.86 0.72
C ALA A 122 -15.11 16.28 1.51
N TRP A 123 -14.24 17.14 2.04
CA TRP A 123 -13.10 16.71 2.84
C TRP A 123 -13.50 16.14 4.20
N SER A 124 -14.46 16.77 4.90
CA SER A 124 -15.01 16.26 6.16
C SER A 124 -15.89 15.01 5.99
N ALA A 125 -16.47 14.81 4.80
CA ALA A 125 -17.18 13.58 4.43
C ALA A 125 -16.24 12.48 3.87
N THR A 126 -14.94 12.75 3.77
CA THR A 126 -13.96 11.73 3.36
C THR A 126 -13.74 10.77 4.53
N PRO A 127 -14.08 9.47 4.39
CA PRO A 127 -13.97 8.53 5.49
C PRO A 127 -12.50 8.31 5.84
N HIS A 128 -12.20 8.24 7.13
CA HIS A 128 -10.90 7.84 7.61
C HIS A 128 -10.75 6.32 7.45
N LEU A 129 -9.60 5.86 6.98
CA LEU A 129 -9.29 4.44 6.90
C LEU A 129 -8.67 3.98 8.22
N ALA A 130 -9.30 2.98 8.86
CA ALA A 130 -8.75 2.28 10.01
C ALA A 130 -8.40 0.83 9.61
N ILE A 131 -7.50 0.20 10.35
CA ILE A 131 -7.21 -1.24 10.20
C ILE A 131 -7.87 -1.98 11.37
N SER A 132 -8.65 -3.02 11.10
CA SER A 132 -9.18 -3.88 12.16
C SER A 132 -8.05 -4.67 12.82
N THR A 133 -7.98 -4.69 14.16
CA THR A 133 -7.01 -5.50 14.91
C THR A 133 -7.53 -6.93 15.16
N GLN A 134 -8.85 -7.07 15.19
CA GLN A 134 -9.58 -8.33 15.41
C GLN A 134 -10.81 -8.41 14.48
N ALA A 135 -11.47 -9.57 14.45
CA ALA A 135 -12.75 -9.68 13.76
C ALA A 135 -13.80 -8.79 14.45
N LEU A 136 -14.46 -7.93 13.68
CA LEU A 136 -15.46 -6.99 14.18
C LEU A 136 -16.80 -7.29 13.53
N SER A 137 -17.78 -7.71 14.32
CA SER A 137 -19.16 -7.85 13.85
C SER A 137 -19.90 -6.53 14.01
N SER A 138 -20.64 -6.17 12.97
CA SER A 138 -21.50 -4.99 12.92
C SER A 138 -22.84 -5.35 12.31
N ASN A 139 -23.90 -4.70 12.76
CA ASN A 139 -25.18 -4.72 12.07
C ASN A 139 -25.18 -3.54 11.09
N LEU A 140 -25.08 -3.83 9.80
CA LEU A 140 -25.13 -2.85 8.72
C LEU A 140 -26.59 -2.64 8.32
N ILE A 141 -27.00 -1.39 8.27
CA ILE A 141 -28.26 -0.97 7.66
C ILE A 141 -27.94 -0.67 6.20
N GLY A 142 -28.40 -1.55 5.30
CA GLY A 142 -28.24 -1.38 3.86
C GLY A 142 -29.09 -0.22 3.32
N PRO A 143 -28.84 0.21 2.06
CA PRO A 143 -29.61 1.26 1.39
C PRO A 143 -31.11 0.91 1.28
N ASP A 144 -31.42 -0.38 1.26
CA ASP A 144 -32.77 -0.95 1.22
C ASP A 144 -33.49 -0.90 2.59
N GLY A 145 -32.82 -0.39 3.63
CA GLY A 145 -33.31 -0.36 5.02
C GLY A 145 -33.19 -1.70 5.77
N ARG A 146 -32.69 -2.75 5.12
CA ARG A 146 -32.48 -4.07 5.74
C ARG A 146 -31.25 -4.06 6.64
N VAL A 147 -31.35 -4.77 7.76
CA VAL A 147 -30.24 -4.96 8.69
C VAL A 147 -29.56 -6.29 8.40
N GLU A 148 -28.29 -6.25 8.05
CA GLU A 148 -27.47 -7.44 7.82
C GLU A 148 -26.30 -7.49 8.82
N SER A 149 -26.02 -8.68 9.34
CA SER A 149 -24.82 -8.87 10.16
C SER A 149 -23.62 -9.03 9.24
N TYR A 150 -22.65 -8.14 9.39
CA TYR A 150 -21.42 -8.14 8.62
C TYR A 150 -20.22 -8.19 9.54
N THR A 151 -19.32 -9.14 9.29
CA THR A 151 -18.09 -9.29 10.04
C THR A 151 -16.92 -8.78 9.23
N PHE A 152 -16.30 -7.70 9.68
CA PHE A 152 -15.01 -7.24 9.18
C PHE A 152 -13.94 -8.23 9.66
N PRO A 153 -13.18 -8.88 8.76
CA PRO A 153 -12.08 -9.75 9.16
C PRO A 153 -10.99 -8.96 9.87
N ALA A 154 -10.16 -9.63 10.67
CA ALA A 154 -8.97 -9.01 11.27
C ALA A 154 -7.98 -8.54 10.19
N ARG A 155 -7.21 -7.48 10.47
CA ARG A 155 -6.20 -6.88 9.60
C ARG A 155 -6.72 -6.38 8.25
N THR A 156 -7.99 -6.00 8.21
CA THR A 156 -8.64 -5.47 6.99
C THR A 156 -8.88 -3.98 7.14
N TRP A 157 -8.89 -3.26 6.02
CA TRP A 157 -9.22 -1.84 6.00
C TRP A 157 -10.72 -1.65 6.25
N VAL A 158 -11.04 -0.83 7.25
CA VAL A 158 -12.40 -0.46 7.62
C VAL A 158 -12.56 1.04 7.37
N PRO A 159 -13.46 1.45 6.47
CA PRO A 159 -13.78 2.85 6.28
C PRO A 159 -14.64 3.34 7.45
N VAL A 160 -14.13 4.35 8.16
CA VAL A 160 -14.75 4.98 9.33
C VAL A 160 -15.25 6.37 8.93
N GLU A 161 -16.55 6.60 9.03
CA GLU A 161 -17.17 7.90 8.75
C GLU A 161 -17.08 8.83 9.94
N ARG A 162 -17.31 8.29 11.14
CA ARG A 162 -17.28 9.04 12.39
C ARG A 162 -16.68 8.20 13.49
N LEU A 163 -15.83 8.84 14.31
CA LEU A 163 -15.19 8.21 15.44
C LEU A 163 -15.74 8.80 16.74
N ASP A 164 -16.50 8.02 17.50
CA ASP A 164 -16.98 8.40 18.82
C ASP A 164 -16.03 7.88 19.92
N ALA A 165 -16.38 8.10 21.20
CA ALA A 165 -15.56 7.73 22.34
C ALA A 165 -15.30 6.21 22.42
N GLN A 166 -16.32 5.39 22.15
CA GLN A 166 -16.25 3.92 22.28
C GLN A 166 -16.56 3.16 20.99
N VAL A 167 -17.21 3.82 20.03
CA VAL A 167 -17.74 3.21 18.82
C VAL A 167 -17.26 4.00 17.61
N ALA A 168 -17.13 3.33 16.48
CA ALA A 168 -16.83 3.94 15.20
C ALA A 168 -17.99 3.63 14.24
N GLN A 169 -18.51 4.66 13.58
CA GLN A 169 -19.47 4.50 12.49
C GLN A 169 -18.72 4.11 11.23
N THR A 170 -19.13 3.02 10.60
CA THR A 170 -18.51 2.46 9.41
C THR A 170 -19.51 2.41 8.27
N ARG A 171 -18.98 2.34 7.05
CA ARG A 171 -19.80 2.15 5.85
C ARG A 171 -19.28 1.02 4.99
N VAL A 172 -20.16 0.29 4.32
CA VAL A 172 -19.76 -0.73 3.34
C VAL A 172 -20.45 -0.41 2.03
N TRP A 173 -19.68 -0.45 0.95
CA TRP A 173 -20.23 -0.24 -0.39
C TRP A 173 -20.83 -1.55 -0.92
N TYR A 174 -22.12 -1.52 -1.25
CA TYR A 174 -22.84 -2.57 -1.94
C TYR A 174 -22.93 -2.21 -3.42
N SER A 175 -22.35 -3.06 -4.26
CA SER A 175 -22.29 -2.83 -5.71
C SER A 175 -23.69 -2.63 -6.29
N GLY A 176 -23.92 -1.49 -6.93
CA GLY A 176 -25.21 -1.17 -7.56
C GLY A 176 -26.32 -0.73 -6.60
N GLN A 177 -26.11 -0.72 -5.29
CA GLN A 177 -27.14 -0.37 -4.29
C GLN A 177 -26.77 0.85 -3.44
N GLY A 178 -25.49 1.12 -3.23
CA GLY A 178 -25.04 2.28 -2.45
C GLY A 178 -24.27 1.89 -1.19
N TYR A 179 -24.24 2.78 -0.20
CA TYR A 179 -23.58 2.51 1.08
C TYR A 179 -24.57 1.96 2.10
N GLY A 180 -24.17 0.90 2.80
CA GLY A 180 -24.78 0.51 4.07
C GLY A 180 -23.96 1.05 5.23
N HIS A 181 -24.60 1.38 6.33
CA HIS A 181 -23.99 2.02 7.49
C HIS A 181 -24.11 1.14 8.74
N GLY A 182 -23.07 1.09 9.56
CA GLY A 182 -23.12 0.37 10.84
C GLY A 182 -22.13 0.93 11.84
N THR A 183 -22.01 0.21 12.96
CA THR A 183 -21.15 0.61 14.08
C THR A 183 -20.26 -0.55 14.53
N VAL A 184 -19.01 -0.24 14.85
CA VAL A 184 -18.04 -1.21 15.38
C VAL A 184 -17.33 -0.65 16.61
N TRP A 185 -16.87 -1.54 17.49
CA TRP A 185 -16.10 -1.11 18.67
C TRP A 185 -14.77 -0.47 18.27
N ARG A 186 -14.52 0.73 18.80
CA ARG A 186 -13.29 1.49 18.55
C ARG A 186 -12.04 0.75 19.02
N SER A 187 -12.15 -0.04 20.09
CA SER A 187 -11.03 -0.81 20.66
C SER A 187 -10.43 -1.83 19.69
N GLY A 188 -11.21 -2.29 18.70
CA GLY A 188 -10.73 -3.20 17.67
C GLY A 188 -10.24 -2.52 16.40
N LEU A 189 -10.07 -1.18 16.41
CA LEU A 189 -9.59 -0.41 15.27
C LEU A 189 -8.24 0.24 15.57
N TYR A 190 -7.33 0.16 14.60
CA TYR A 190 -6.07 0.88 14.56
C TYR A 190 -6.19 2.03 13.56
N LEU A 191 -6.13 3.27 14.07
CA LEU A 191 -6.18 4.49 13.27
C LEU A 191 -4.75 4.92 12.94
N SER A 192 -4.38 4.95 11.66
CA SER A 192 -3.12 5.59 11.25
C SER A 192 -3.26 7.10 11.42
N ARG A 193 -2.45 7.69 12.31
CA ARG A 193 -2.37 9.14 12.51
C ARG A 193 -1.76 9.84 11.31
#